data_AF-A0A8S2S0F6-F1
#
_entry.id   AF-A0A8S2S0F6-F1
#
_cell.length_a   1.000
_cell.length_b   1.000
_cell.length_c   1.000
_cell.angle_alpha   90.00
_cell.angle_beta   90.00
_cell.angle_gamma   90.00
#
_symmetry.space_group_name_H-M   'P 1'
#
loop_
_entity.id
_entity.type
_entity.pdbx_description
1 polymer ?
#
loop_
_entity_poly.entity_id
_entity_poly.type
_entity_poly.pdbx_seq_one_letter_code
_entity_poly.pdbx_strand_id
1 'polypeptide(L)'
;MGENGRMWGDPHFGTLDGNSYTFNGYGEYIYLAISNATTPSTAFNSNSSSFIFMSQVRTVPIASSEATVTKAFAARTNSIDDQSISVTISRREQLVIRRGDEILEFEDNIDSFFFPGMA
;
A
#
# COMPACT_ATOMS: atom_id res chain seq x y z
N MET A 1 16.19 6.55 -16.52
CA MET A 1 15.72 5.18 -16.24
C MET A 1 15.28 5.19 -14.78
N GLY A 2 13.98 5.11 -14.51
CA GLY A 2 13.46 5.12 -13.14
C GLY A 2 13.37 3.70 -12.62
N GLU A 3 13.84 3.46 -11.39
CA GLU A 3 13.68 2.16 -10.72
C GLU A 3 12.34 2.10 -9.97
N ASN A 4 11.78 0.90 -9.86
CA ASN A 4 10.46 0.66 -9.26
C ASN A 4 10.61 0.27 -7.78
N GLY A 5 9.81 0.85 -6.89
CA GLY A 5 9.70 0.40 -5.49
C GLY A 5 9.01 -0.96 -5.39
N ARG A 6 9.44 -1.82 -4.45
CA ARG A 6 8.91 -3.19 -4.30
C ARG A 6 8.88 -3.64 -2.84
N MET A 7 7.87 -4.43 -2.48
CA MET A 7 7.85 -5.21 -1.24
C MET A 7 7.90 -6.70 -1.56
N TRP A 8 8.66 -7.45 -0.77
CA TRP A 8 8.77 -8.91 -0.87
C TRP A 8 8.50 -9.56 0.49
N GLY A 9 7.23 -9.84 0.79
CA GLY A 9 6.87 -10.59 2.01
C GLY A 9 7.46 -9.97 3.29
N ASP A 10 8.06 -10.80 4.15
CA ASP A 10 8.56 -10.47 5.48
C ASP A 10 9.96 -9.85 5.47
N PRO A 11 10.15 -8.70 6.10
CA PRO A 11 9.64 -7.40 5.70
C PRO A 11 10.77 -6.69 4.95
N HIS A 12 10.90 -7.05 3.67
CA HIS A 12 11.88 -6.48 2.77
C HIS A 12 11.27 -5.35 1.95
N PHE A 13 11.88 -4.18 2.00
CA PHE A 13 11.44 -2.96 1.34
C PHE A 13 12.50 -2.51 0.34
N GLY A 14 12.09 -2.33 -0.91
CA GLY A 14 12.85 -1.64 -1.95
C GLY A 14 12.35 -0.21 -2.09
N THR A 15 13.26 0.75 -1.90
CA THR A 15 13.02 2.18 -2.10
C THR A 15 13.09 2.55 -3.58
N LEU A 16 12.52 3.71 -3.95
CA LEU A 16 12.44 4.18 -5.34
C LEU A 16 13.81 4.50 -5.96
N ASP A 17 14.84 4.64 -5.13
CA ASP A 17 16.24 4.84 -5.51
C ASP A 17 17.06 3.53 -5.42
N GLY A 18 16.40 2.37 -5.34
CA GLY A 18 17.02 1.06 -5.47
C GLY A 18 17.61 0.48 -4.17
N ASN A 19 17.51 1.17 -3.03
CA ASN A 19 18.02 0.66 -1.77
C ASN A 19 17.06 -0.36 -1.14
N SER A 20 17.64 -1.44 -0.58
CA SER A 20 16.90 -2.52 0.07
C SER A 20 17.08 -2.49 1.59
N TYR A 21 15.99 -2.68 2.32
CA TYR A 21 15.96 -2.67 3.79
C TYR A 21 15.14 -3.83 4.35
N THR A 22 15.49 -4.28 5.56
CA THR A 22 14.65 -5.19 6.37
C THR A 22 14.15 -4.44 7.61
N PHE A 23 12.84 -4.45 7.85
CA PHE A 23 12.23 -3.78 9.01
C PHE A 23 11.14 -4.62 9.70
N ASN A 24 11.47 -5.25 10.83
CA ASN A 24 10.60 -6.15 11.59
C ASN A 24 9.68 -5.45 12.62
N GLY A 25 9.23 -4.23 12.32
CA GLY A 25 8.26 -3.54 13.18
C GLY A 25 6.84 -4.10 12.97
N TYR A 26 6.05 -4.21 14.05
CA TYR A 26 4.64 -4.61 13.98
C TYR A 26 3.72 -3.41 14.26
N GLY A 27 2.65 -3.28 13.48
CA GLY A 27 1.71 -2.17 13.60
C GLY A 27 1.24 -1.65 12.24
N GLU A 28 0.95 -0.35 12.18
CA GLU A 28 0.51 0.35 10.97
C GLU A 28 1.51 1.43 10.61
N TYR A 29 1.94 1.45 9.35
CA TYR A 29 2.96 2.37 8.87
C TYR A 29 2.53 3.02 7.56
N ILE A 30 2.93 4.29 7.36
CA ILE A 30 2.87 4.92 6.05
C ILE A 30 3.95 4.29 5.19
N TYR A 31 3.55 3.72 4.04
CA TYR A 31 4.48 3.08 3.11
C TYR A 31 5.00 4.08 2.07
N LEU A 32 4.09 4.84 1.46
CA LEU A 32 4.42 5.89 0.51
C LEU A 32 3.44 7.06 0.69
N ALA A 33 3.97 8.28 0.77
CA ALA A 33 3.19 9.51 0.80
C ALA A 33 3.76 10.50 -0.20
N ILE A 34 2.93 10.97 -1.11
CA ILE A 34 3.24 12.00 -2.10
C ILE A 34 2.45 13.24 -1.72
N SER A 35 3.13 14.37 -1.55
CA SER A 35 2.51 15.64 -1.15
C SER A 35 3.06 16.81 -1.94
N ASN A 36 2.22 17.82 -2.20
CA ASN A 36 2.68 19.12 -2.71
C ASN A 36 3.25 20.02 -1.60
N ALA A 37 3.28 19.56 -0.35
CA ALA A 37 3.90 20.30 0.74
C ALA A 37 5.42 20.33 0.57
N THR A 38 5.99 21.51 0.72
CA THR A 38 7.44 21.73 0.84
C THR A 38 8.03 21.08 2.09
N THR A 39 7.20 20.79 3.09
CA THR A 39 7.55 20.01 4.29
C THR A 39 6.54 18.88 4.48
N PRO A 40 6.82 17.67 3.97
CA PRO A 40 5.91 16.53 4.14
C PRO A 40 5.69 16.22 5.62
N SER A 41 4.42 16.09 6.01
CA SER A 41 4.05 15.59 7.33
C SER A 41 4.38 14.10 7.44
N THR A 42 5.06 13.69 8.50
CA THR A 42 5.22 12.26 8.84
C THR A 42 3.99 11.69 9.55
N ALA A 43 3.04 12.55 9.94
CA ALA A 43 1.80 12.15 10.58
C ALA A 43 0.72 11.84 9.53
N PHE A 44 0.09 10.67 9.66
CA PHE A 44 -1.12 10.33 8.93
C PHE A 44 -2.27 11.20 9.44
N ASN A 45 -2.72 12.14 8.63
CA ASN A 45 -3.91 12.92 8.90
C ASN A 45 -4.89 12.72 7.75
N SER A 46 -5.95 11.94 8.01
CA SER A 46 -7.00 11.64 7.05
C SER A 46 -7.73 12.89 6.54
N ASN A 47 -7.65 14.02 7.25
CA ASN A 47 -8.24 15.30 6.86
C ASN A 47 -7.22 16.24 6.16
N SER A 48 -5.97 15.82 6.00
CA SER A 48 -4.96 16.67 5.37
C SER A 48 -5.09 16.60 3.85
N SER A 49 -5.56 17.68 3.25
CA SER A 49 -5.61 17.88 1.79
C SER A 49 -4.23 17.94 1.12
N SER A 50 -3.16 17.90 1.92
CA SER A 50 -1.78 18.08 1.48
C SER A 50 -1.20 16.88 0.71
N PHE A 51 -1.76 15.69 0.85
CA PHE A 51 -1.25 14.48 0.20
C PHE A 51 -2.00 14.20 -1.11
N ILE A 52 -1.29 14.09 -2.22
CA ILE A 52 -1.82 13.66 -3.53
C ILE A 52 -2.13 12.16 -3.51
N PHE A 53 -1.23 11.38 -2.94
CA PHE A 53 -1.36 9.93 -2.79
C PHE A 53 -0.78 9.53 -1.44
N MET A 54 -1.42 8.58 -0.79
CA MET A 54 -0.90 7.99 0.44
C MET A 54 -1.27 6.51 0.51
N SER A 55 -0.30 5.69 0.91
CA SER A 55 -0.49 4.27 1.18
C SER A 55 -0.02 3.89 2.57
N GLN A 56 -0.70 2.90 3.15
CA GLN A 56 -0.39 2.32 4.44
C GLN A 56 -0.26 0.81 4.32
N VAL A 57 0.60 0.26 5.16
CA VAL A 57 0.75 -1.18 5.35
C VAL A 57 0.51 -1.54 6.81
N ARG A 58 -0.10 -2.70 7.03
CA ARG A 58 -0.19 -3.32 8.35
C ARG A 58 0.70 -4.54 8.41
N THR A 59 1.56 -4.59 9.41
CA THR A 59 2.43 -5.73 9.71
C THR A 59 2.00 -6.39 11.01
N VAL A 60 2.13 -7.72 11.09
CA VAL A 60 1.83 -8.51 12.29
C VAL A 60 3.01 -9.44 12.60
N PRO A 61 3.27 -9.73 13.89
CA PRO A 61 4.34 -10.66 14.25
C PRO A 61 4.01 -12.08 13.81
N ILE A 62 5.05 -12.86 13.54
CA ILE A 62 4.97 -14.31 13.38
C ILE A 62 5.15 -14.93 14.76
N ALA A 63 4.24 -15.82 15.17
CA ALA A 63 4.20 -16.36 16.53
C ALA A 63 5.49 -17.06 17.00
N SER A 64 6.36 -17.47 16.07
CA SER A 64 7.59 -18.22 16.33
C SER A 64 8.87 -17.50 15.88
N SER A 65 8.82 -16.18 15.65
CA SER A 65 9.97 -15.40 15.17
C SER A 65 9.85 -13.93 15.58
N GLU A 66 10.98 -13.23 15.65
CA GLU A 66 11.01 -11.76 15.72
C GLU A 66 10.67 -11.11 14.35
N ALA A 67 10.33 -11.91 13.35
CA ALA A 67 9.92 -11.44 12.03
C ALA A 67 8.45 -11.01 11.99
N THR A 68 8.16 -10.10 11.06
CA THR A 68 6.79 -9.61 10.81
C THR A 68 6.38 -9.81 9.37
N VAL A 69 5.10 -10.09 9.17
CA VAL A 69 4.48 -10.25 7.84
C VAL A 69 3.55 -9.08 7.52
N THR A 70 3.50 -8.67 6.25
CA THR A 70 2.50 -7.71 5.78
C THR A 70 1.15 -8.41 5.58
N LYS A 71 0.08 -7.87 6.17
CA LYS A 71 -1.29 -8.46 6.10
C LYS A 71 -2.30 -7.61 5.35
N ALA A 72 -2.07 -6.30 5.28
CA ALA A 72 -2.98 -5.40 4.61
C ALA A 72 -2.21 -4.25 3.97
N PHE A 73 -2.77 -3.77 2.86
CA PHE A 73 -2.34 -2.58 2.16
C PHE A 73 -3.57 -1.73 1.87
N ALA A 74 -3.49 -0.43 2.12
CA ALA A 74 -4.55 0.50 1.76
C ALA A 74 -3.93 1.75 1.15
N ALA A 75 -4.58 2.30 0.13
CA ALA A 75 -4.16 3.54 -0.50
C ALA A 75 -5.35 4.47 -0.78
N ARG A 76 -5.06 5.76 -0.80
CA ARG A 76 -6.01 6.80 -1.18
C ARG A 76 -5.30 7.93 -1.91
N THR A 77 -6.06 8.66 -2.73
CA THR A 77 -5.67 9.96 -3.27
C THR A 77 -6.54 11.05 -2.64
N ASN A 78 -6.21 12.32 -2.89
CA ASN A 78 -7.02 13.47 -2.46
C ASN A 78 -7.94 14.03 -3.54
N SER A 79 -8.08 13.33 -4.68
CA SER A 79 -9.04 13.71 -5.70
C SER A 79 -10.45 13.38 -5.21
N ILE A 80 -11.36 14.34 -5.35
CA ILE A 80 -12.78 14.15 -5.06
C ILE A 80 -13.46 13.15 -6.01
N ASP A 81 -12.82 12.86 -7.15
CA ASP A 81 -13.31 11.89 -8.13
C ASP A 81 -12.72 10.49 -7.94
N ASP A 82 -11.71 10.34 -7.08
CA ASP A 82 -11.02 9.06 -6.90
C ASP A 82 -11.56 8.29 -5.70
N GLN A 83 -11.94 7.03 -5.93
CA GLN A 83 -12.30 6.10 -4.87
C GLN A 83 -11.04 5.47 -4.26
N SER A 84 -10.99 5.38 -2.92
CA SER A 84 -9.90 4.70 -2.22
C SER A 84 -9.81 3.24 -2.63
N ILE A 85 -8.59 2.72 -2.80
CA ILE A 85 -8.35 1.31 -3.10
C ILE A 85 -7.74 0.65 -1.87
N SER A 86 -8.36 -0.41 -1.37
CA SER A 86 -7.78 -1.24 -0.31
C SER A 86 -7.62 -2.68 -0.76
N VAL A 87 -6.50 -3.30 -0.38
CA VAL A 87 -6.16 -4.68 -0.69
C VAL A 87 -5.87 -5.42 0.62
N THR A 88 -6.72 -6.37 0.97
CA THR A 88 -6.62 -7.12 2.23
C THR A 88 -6.59 -8.61 1.95
N ILE A 89 -5.68 -9.34 2.60
CA ILE A 89 -5.77 -10.81 2.66
C ILE A 89 -6.68 -11.16 3.83
N SER A 90 -7.85 -11.73 3.54
CA SER A 90 -8.85 -12.05 4.55
C SER A 90 -8.41 -13.21 5.45
N ARG A 91 -9.16 -13.46 6.54
CA ARG A 91 -8.94 -14.64 7.41
C ARG A 91 -9.11 -15.98 6.69
N ARG A 92 -9.71 -15.98 5.50
CA ARG A 92 -9.86 -17.15 4.62
C ARG A 92 -8.78 -17.22 3.54
N GLU A 93 -7.69 -16.45 3.68
CA GLU A 93 -6.58 -16.35 2.72
C GLU A 93 -7.01 -15.84 1.33
N GLN A 94 -8.15 -15.16 1.24
CA GLN A 94 -8.64 -14.57 0.01
C GLN A 94 -8.14 -13.13 -0.14
N LEU A 95 -7.66 -12.78 -1.33
CA LEU A 95 -7.37 -11.41 -1.71
C LEU A 95 -8.70 -10.67 -1.91
N VAL A 96 -8.95 -9.66 -1.08
CA VAL A 96 -10.12 -8.78 -1.20
C VAL A 96 -9.62 -7.42 -1.65
N ILE A 97 -10.04 -6.98 -2.83
CA ILE A 97 -9.82 -5.61 -3.28
C ILE A 97 -11.12 -4.84 -3.11
N ARG A 98 -11.04 -3.66 -2.51
CA ARG A 98 -12.17 -2.74 -2.41
C ARG A 98 -11.85 -1.43 -3.10
N ARG A 99 -12.85 -0.86 -3.73
CA ARG A 99 -12.84 0.48 -4.31
C ARG A 99 -13.96 1.29 -3.66
N GLY A 100 -13.64 2.20 -2.74
CA GLY A 100 -14.65 2.80 -1.87
C GLY A 100 -15.42 1.72 -1.08
N ASP A 101 -16.74 1.68 -1.25
CA ASP A 101 -17.63 0.69 -0.63
C ASP A 101 -17.87 -0.56 -1.50
N GLU A 102 -17.33 -0.59 -2.72
CA GLU A 102 -17.45 -1.71 -3.65
C GLU A 102 -16.36 -2.77 -3.36
N ILE A 103 -16.74 -4.05 -3.33
CA ILE A 103 -15.78 -5.16 -3.40
C ILE A 103 -15.59 -5.50 -4.87
N LEU A 104 -14.36 -5.41 -5.35
CA LEU A 104 -14.00 -5.88 -6.68
C LEU A 104 -13.80 -7.40 -6.60
N GLU A 105 -14.77 -8.15 -7.09
CA GLU A 105 -14.63 -9.58 -7.33
C GLU A 105 -13.89 -9.78 -8.65
N PHE A 106 -12.85 -10.62 -8.62
CA PHE A 106 -12.20 -11.07 -9.83
C PHE A 106 -13.04 -12.19 -10.41
N GLU A 107 -13.69 -11.94 -11.54
CA GLU A 107 -14.11 -13.03 -12.41
C GLU A 107 -12.84 -13.78 -12.84
N ASP A 108 -12.88 -15.13 -12.82
CA ASP A 108 -11.73 -16.05 -12.86
C ASP A 108 -10.77 -15.95 -14.08
N ASN A 109 -10.81 -14.88 -14.88
CA ASN A 109 -9.94 -14.67 -16.04
C ASN A 109 -9.41 -13.22 -16.11
N ILE A 110 -8.45 -12.85 -15.25
CA ILE A 110 -7.64 -11.64 -15.47
C ILE A 110 -6.18 -12.04 -15.69
N ASP A 111 -5.85 -12.37 -16.95
CA ASP A 111 -4.47 -12.59 -17.40
C ASP A 111 -3.67 -11.28 -17.54
N SER A 112 -4.31 -10.11 -17.41
CA SER A 112 -3.60 -8.84 -17.51
C SER A 112 -4.32 -7.70 -16.78
N PHE A 113 -3.62 -7.09 -15.84
CA PHE A 113 -3.97 -5.78 -15.30
C PHE A 113 -3.47 -4.69 -16.26
N PHE A 114 -4.40 -3.97 -16.88
CA PHE A 114 -4.09 -2.77 -17.68
C PHE A 114 -4.36 -1.52 -16.84
N PHE A 115 -3.34 -0.65 -16.68
CA PHE A 115 -3.50 0.67 -16.09
C PHE A 115 -3.62 1.70 -17.22
N PRO A 116 -4.81 2.25 -17.50
CA PRO A 116 -4.96 3.26 -18.54
C PRO A 116 -4.20 4.54 -18.13
N GLY A 117 -3.38 5.08 -19.04
CA GLY A 117 -2.77 6.41 -18.89
C GLY A 117 -1.28 6.47 -18.56
N MET A 118 -0.56 5.33 -18.56
CA MET A 118 0.91 5.34 -18.52
C MET A 118 1.46 5.05 -19.91
N ALA A 119 1.65 6.11 -20.70
CA ALA A 119 2.48 6.10 -21.91
C ALA A 119 3.85 6.71 -21.58
#